data_AF-A0A0Q5FB46-F1
#
_entry.id   AF-A0A0Q5FB46-F1
#
_cell.length_a   1.000
_cell.length_b   1.000
_cell.length_c   1.000
_cell.angle_alpha   90.00
_cell.angle_beta   90.00
_cell.angle_gamma   90.00
#
_symmetry.space_group_name_H-M   'P 1'
#
loop_
_entity.id
_entity.type
_entity.pdbx_description
1 polymer ?
#
loop_
_entity_poly.entity_id
_entity_poly.type
_entity_poly.pdbx_seq_one_letter_code
_entity_poly.pdbx_strand_id
1 'polypeptide(L)'
;MWVDKEKIGLTEYAQDFKVEVIRSKIKVDYEGSPQNGRFYDGLVNNNDGPNTYTGVEVKSGNAIEAYNRPGSTQRQFDDAVNAGTPAHGKMDGEDILITRVDSKDIP
;
A
#
# COMPACT_ATOMS: atom_id res chain seq x y z
N MET A 1 0.98 27.42 3.09
CA MET A 1 2.02 26.53 2.56
C MET A 1 1.44 25.11 2.58
N TRP A 2 1.35 24.44 1.43
CA TRP A 2 0.88 23.04 1.39
C TRP A 2 2.01 22.13 1.89
N VAL A 3 1.70 21.18 2.77
CA VAL A 3 2.64 20.18 3.28
C VAL A 3 2.34 18.86 2.58
N ASP A 4 3.34 18.28 1.93
CA ASP A 4 3.24 16.98 1.26
C ASP A 4 3.35 15.85 2.29
N LYS A 5 2.18 15.45 2.83
CA LYS A 5 2.07 14.43 3.87
C LYS A 5 2.47 13.04 3.37
N GLU A 6 2.19 12.72 2.10
CA GLU A 6 2.60 11.47 1.46
C GLU A 6 4.13 11.37 1.43
N LYS A 7 4.81 12.41 0.94
CA LYS A 7 6.28 12.44 0.91
C LYS A 7 6.89 12.29 2.30
N ILE A 8 6.33 12.95 3.30
CA ILE A 8 6.77 12.84 4.70
C ILE A 8 6.56 11.41 5.19
N GLY A 9 5.36 10.86 5.05
CA GLY A 9 5.04 9.51 5.53
C GLY A 9 5.92 8.42 4.93
N LEU A 10 6.15 8.45 3.62
CA LEU A 10 7.04 7.48 2.98
C LEU A 10 8.51 7.67 3.40
N THR A 11 8.93 8.90 3.72
CA THR A 11 10.29 9.17 4.21
C THR A 11 10.47 8.66 5.64
N GLU A 12 9.51 8.93 6.51
CA GLU A 12 9.52 8.42 7.88
C GLU A 12 9.45 6.89 7.88
N TYR A 13 8.57 6.29 7.08
CA TYR A 13 8.48 4.83 6.95
C TYR A 13 9.82 4.21 6.52
N ALA A 14 10.47 4.77 5.50
CA ALA A 14 11.79 4.32 5.05
C ALA A 14 12.83 4.39 6.18
N GLN A 15 12.81 5.44 7.00
CA GLN A 15 13.73 5.63 8.11
C GLN A 15 13.45 4.68 9.28
N ASP A 16 12.18 4.55 9.67
CA ASP A 16 11.73 3.72 10.79
C ASP A 16 12.08 2.24 10.55
N PHE A 17 11.85 1.76 9.33
CA PHE A 17 12.07 0.35 8.96
C PHE A 17 13.42 0.09 8.28
N LYS A 18 14.19 1.13 7.98
CA LYS A 18 15.49 1.07 7.27
C LYS A 18 15.38 0.33 5.92
N VAL A 19 14.36 0.68 5.16
CA VAL A 19 14.05 0.08 3.85
C VAL A 19 14.05 1.13 2.75
N GLU A 20 14.27 0.68 1.51
CA GLU A 20 14.03 1.51 0.34
C GLU A 20 12.54 1.46 -0.03
N VAL A 21 11.97 2.62 -0.33
CA VAL A 21 10.56 2.76 -0.73
C VAL A 21 10.50 3.24 -2.18
N ILE A 22 9.96 2.40 -3.06
CA ILE A 22 9.63 2.74 -4.43
C ILE A 22 8.36 3.58 -4.41
N ARG A 23 8.40 4.79 -4.97
CA ARG A 23 7.29 5.78 -4.89
C ARG A 23 6.40 5.82 -6.14
N SER A 24 6.54 4.84 -7.03
CA SER A 24 5.71 4.70 -8.21
C SER A 24 4.34 4.13 -7.82
N LYS A 25 3.25 4.82 -8.17
CA LYS A 25 1.90 4.33 -7.90
C LYS A 25 1.50 3.29 -8.94
N ILE A 26 1.54 2.02 -8.55
CA ILE A 26 1.14 0.88 -9.38
C ILE A 26 -0.27 0.43 -9.00
N LYS A 27 -1.12 0.19 -10.01
CA LYS A 27 -2.43 -0.42 -9.80
C LYS A 27 -2.27 -1.92 -9.60
N VAL A 28 -2.86 -2.46 -8.55
CA VAL A 28 -2.90 -3.89 -8.26
C VAL A 28 -4.33 -4.35 -8.00
N ASP A 29 -4.61 -5.63 -8.23
CA ASP A 29 -5.94 -6.19 -8.00
C ASP A 29 -5.90 -7.70 -7.74
N TYR A 30 -7.00 -8.26 -7.27
CA TYR A 30 -7.22 -9.70 -7.19
C TYR A 30 -8.66 -10.05 -7.58
N GLU A 31 -8.89 -11.29 -7.97
CA GLU A 31 -10.22 -11.73 -8.41
C GLU A 31 -11.26 -11.62 -7.28
N GLY A 32 -12.39 -10.99 -7.57
CA GLY A 32 -13.47 -10.79 -6.58
C GLY A 32 -13.18 -9.70 -5.54
N SER A 33 -12.17 -8.85 -5.76
CA SER A 33 -11.88 -7.74 -4.85
C SER A 33 -13.06 -6.77 -4.70
N PRO A 34 -13.19 -6.08 -3.54
CA PRO A 34 -14.35 -5.25 -3.23
C PRO A 34 -14.36 -3.90 -3.97
N GLN A 35 -13.37 -3.64 -4.84
CA GLN A 35 -13.19 -2.39 -5.57
C GLN A 35 -12.47 -2.65 -6.90
N ASN A 36 -12.43 -1.67 -7.81
CA ASN A 36 -11.73 -1.82 -9.09
C ASN A 36 -10.22 -1.59 -8.93
N GLY A 37 -9.56 -2.48 -8.20
CA GLY A 37 -8.14 -2.43 -7.85
C GLY A 37 -7.75 -1.34 -6.85
N ARG A 38 -6.49 -1.36 -6.46
CA ARG A 38 -5.88 -0.52 -5.41
C ARG A 38 -4.57 0.08 -5.92
N PHE A 39 -4.29 1.31 -5.52
CA PHE A 39 -2.97 1.93 -5.62
C PHE A 39 -2.43 2.13 -4.21
N TYR A 40 -1.13 2.02 -4.04
CA TYR A 40 -0.41 2.37 -2.81
C TYR A 40 0.51 3.56 -3.07
N ASP A 41 0.83 4.30 -2.02
CA ASP A 41 1.71 5.48 -2.11
C ASP A 41 3.18 5.07 -2.27
N GLY A 42 3.57 3.95 -1.65
CA GLY A 42 4.88 3.35 -1.81
C GLY A 42 4.84 1.84 -1.87
N LEU A 43 5.91 1.24 -2.40
CA LEU A 43 6.14 -0.19 -2.43
C LEU A 43 7.51 -0.50 -1.82
N VAL A 44 7.59 -1.60 -1.06
CA VAL A 44 8.84 -2.11 -0.48
C VAL A 44 9.00 -3.56 -0.91
N ASN A 45 10.16 -3.93 -1.45
CA ASN A 45 10.44 -5.33 -1.81
C ASN A 45 10.59 -6.17 -0.53
N ASN A 46 9.88 -7.29 -0.46
CA ASN A 46 9.85 -8.12 0.74
C ASN A 46 11.09 -9.03 0.88
N ASN A 47 11.80 -9.31 -0.22
CA ASN A 47 12.89 -10.28 -0.29
C ASN A 47 12.53 -11.69 0.23
N ASP A 48 11.24 -12.05 0.21
CA ASP A 48 10.70 -13.33 0.69
C ASP A 48 10.20 -14.22 -0.46
N GLY A 49 10.29 -13.75 -1.68
CA GLY A 49 9.81 -14.43 -2.87
C GLY A 49 10.10 -13.64 -4.15
N PRO A 50 9.80 -14.21 -5.31
CA PRO A 50 9.96 -13.53 -6.59
C PRO A 50 8.96 -12.36 -6.69
N ASN A 51 9.48 -11.14 -6.86
CA ASN A 51 8.70 -9.92 -7.10
C ASN A 51 7.54 -9.68 -6.11
N THR A 52 7.77 -10.00 -4.84
CA THR A 52 6.83 -9.74 -3.75
C THR A 52 7.12 -8.40 -3.08
N TYR A 53 6.05 -7.65 -2.81
CA TYR A 53 6.13 -6.31 -2.25
C TYR A 53 5.11 -6.13 -1.12
N THR A 54 5.44 -5.20 -0.23
CA THR A 54 4.53 -4.59 0.74
C THR A 54 4.01 -3.28 0.16
N GLY A 55 2.69 -3.11 0.09
CA GLY A 55 2.06 -1.83 -0.23
C GLY A 55 2.05 -0.92 0.99
N VAL A 56 2.60 0.28 0.86
CA VAL A 56 2.62 1.29 1.93
C VAL A 56 1.63 2.39 1.59
N GLU A 57 0.69 2.62 2.49
CA GLU A 57 -0.32 3.67 2.36
C GLU A 57 -0.12 4.73 3.45
N VAL A 58 0.00 6.00 3.04
CA VAL A 58 0.06 7.11 3.98
C VAL A 58 -1.35 7.61 4.26
N LYS A 59 -1.72 7.66 5.54
CA LYS A 59 -2.97 8.27 5.99
C LYS A 59 -2.65 9.57 6.71
N SER A 60 -3.46 10.60 6.50
CA SER A 60 -3.34 11.87 7.22
C SER A 60 -4.70 12.54 7.40
N GLY A 61 -4.83 13.34 8.46
CA GLY A 61 -6.11 13.94 8.84
C GLY A 61 -7.23 12.90 8.96
N ASN A 62 -8.39 13.16 8.37
CA ASN A 62 -9.56 12.28 8.49
C ASN A 62 -9.46 11.02 7.57
N ALA A 63 -8.36 10.83 6.84
CA ALA A 63 -8.20 9.66 5.97
C ALA A 63 -8.20 8.33 6.74
N ILE A 64 -7.68 8.34 7.97
CA ILE A 64 -7.68 7.15 8.84
C ILE A 64 -9.09 6.78 9.30
N GLU A 65 -9.95 7.77 9.58
CA GLU A 65 -11.36 7.54 9.92
C GLU A 65 -12.13 6.96 8.73
N ALA A 66 -11.93 7.52 7.54
CA ALA A 66 -12.53 7.01 6.31
C ALA A 66 -12.06 5.60 5.96
N TYR A 67 -10.80 5.26 6.28
CA TYR A 67 -10.27 3.92 6.12
C TYR A 67 -10.91 2.92 7.10
N ASN A 68 -11.08 3.32 8.36
CA ASN A 68 -11.59 2.46 9.43
C ASN A 68 -13.13 2.37 9.50
N ARG A 69 -13.87 3.15 8.70
CA ARG A 69 -15.33 3.12 8.70
C ARG A 69 -15.87 1.72 8.28
N PRO A 70 -17.02 1.29 8.82
CA PRO A 70 -17.69 0.09 8.36
C PRO A 70 -17.94 0.10 6.84
N GLY A 71 -17.65 -1.00 6.17
CA GLY A 71 -17.81 -1.12 4.71
C GLY A 71 -16.73 -0.42 3.87
N SER A 72 -15.63 0.03 4.47
CA SER A 72 -14.47 0.51 3.73
C SER A 72 -13.91 -0.58 2.82
N THR A 73 -14.11 -0.44 1.52
CA THR A 73 -13.61 -1.39 0.51
C THR A 73 -12.09 -1.38 0.43
N GLN A 74 -11.44 -0.25 0.73
CA GLN A 74 -9.97 -0.20 0.88
C GLN A 74 -9.49 -1.09 2.02
N ARG A 75 -10.08 -0.95 3.21
CA ARG A 75 -9.72 -1.79 4.35
C ARG A 75 -10.01 -3.25 4.10
N GLN A 76 -11.15 -3.58 3.48
CA GLN A 76 -11.49 -4.95 3.09
C GLN A 76 -10.49 -5.55 2.09
N PHE A 77 -10.03 -4.76 1.12
CA PHE A 77 -9.00 -5.16 0.17
C PHE A 77 -7.67 -5.43 0.87
N ASP A 78 -7.21 -4.47 1.67
CA ASP A 78 -5.92 -4.55 2.37
C ASP A 78 -5.92 -5.69 3.40
N ASP A 79 -7.04 -5.91 4.11
CA ASP A 79 -7.25 -7.04 5.03
C ASP A 79 -7.16 -8.39 4.30
N ALA A 80 -7.75 -8.51 3.11
CA ALA A 80 -7.69 -9.75 2.33
C ALA A 80 -6.26 -10.06 1.86
N VAL A 81 -5.50 -9.02 1.46
CA VAL A 81 -4.08 -9.16 1.13
C VAL A 81 -3.28 -9.64 2.33
N ASN A 82 -3.44 -8.97 3.48
CA ASN A 82 -2.78 -9.36 4.73
C ASN A 82 -3.21 -10.74 5.24
N ALA A 83 -4.40 -11.22 4.86
CA ALA A 83 -4.87 -12.58 5.13
C ALA A 83 -4.35 -13.64 4.13
N GLY A 84 -3.52 -13.24 3.15
CA GLY A 84 -2.86 -14.15 2.22
C GLY A 84 -3.49 -14.21 0.82
N THR A 85 -4.27 -13.22 0.41
CA THR A 85 -4.78 -13.09 -0.97
C THR A 85 -3.89 -12.12 -1.76
N PRO A 86 -2.91 -12.58 -2.56
CA PRO A 86 -1.98 -11.66 -3.23
C PRO A 86 -2.70 -10.77 -4.26
N ALA A 87 -2.41 -9.47 -4.24
CA ALA A 87 -2.84 -8.56 -5.29
C ALA A 87 -1.78 -8.47 -6.38
N HIS A 88 -2.19 -8.55 -7.64
CA HIS A 88 -1.35 -8.64 -8.81
C HIS A 88 -1.33 -7.30 -9.55
N GLY A 89 -0.16 -6.88 -10.00
CA GLY A 89 -0.01 -5.72 -10.89
C GLY A 89 1.22 -5.85 -11.77
N LYS A 90 1.53 -4.76 -12.48
CA LYS A 90 2.72 -4.68 -13.32
C LYS A 90 3.55 -3.44 -13.00
N MET A 91 4.85 -3.62 -12.78
CA MET A 91 5.82 -2.55 -12.62
C MET A 91 6.89 -2.71 -13.70
N ASP A 92 7.07 -1.68 -14.54
CA ASP A 92 7.99 -1.70 -15.68
C ASP A 92 7.82 -2.91 -16.63
N GLY A 93 6.58 -3.40 -16.74
CA GLY A 93 6.23 -4.55 -17.58
C GLY A 93 6.37 -5.91 -16.88
N GLU A 94 7.04 -5.97 -15.73
CA GLU A 94 7.18 -7.17 -14.91
C GLU A 94 6.00 -7.36 -13.97
N ASP A 95 5.59 -8.61 -13.78
CA ASP A 95 4.54 -8.95 -12.82
C ASP A 95 5.07 -8.78 -11.39
N ILE A 96 4.25 -8.13 -10.56
CA ILE A 96 4.50 -7.94 -9.12
C ILE A 96 3.34 -8.47 -8.29
N LEU A 97 3.65 -8.88 -7.06
CA LEU A 97 2.68 -9.35 -6.08
C LEU A 97 2.73 -8.50 -4.83
N ILE A 98 1.61 -7.87 -4.46
CA ILE A 98 1.44 -7.29 -3.14
C ILE A 98 0.91 -8.37 -2.22
N THR A 99 1.70 -8.73 -1.22
CA THR A 99 1.40 -9.81 -0.27
C THR A 99 1.23 -9.31 1.16
N ARG A 100 1.54 -8.03 1.39
CA ARG A 100 1.37 -7.34 2.68
C ARG A 100 0.98 -5.89 2.43
N VAL A 101 0.27 -5.30 3.36
CA VAL A 101 -0.10 -3.87 3.34
C VAL A 101 0.17 -3.28 4.70
N ASP A 102 0.93 -2.19 4.72
CA ASP A 102 1.23 -1.39 5.90
C ASP A 102 0.67 0.02 5.72
N SER A 103 0.22 0.62 6.83
CA SER A 103 -0.25 2.00 6.87
C SER A 103 0.65 2.86 7.74
N LYS A 104 1.00 4.06 7.28
CA LYS A 104 1.72 5.08 8.04
C LYS A 104 0.82 6.28 8.25
N ASP A 105 0.42 6.52 9.50
CA ASP A 105 -0.37 7.69 9.86
C ASP A 105 0.54 8.90 10.09
N ILE A 106 0.17 10.04 9.50
CA ILE A 106 0.85 11.32 9.64
C ILE A 106 -0.17 12.36 10.14
N PRO A 107 -0.07 12.75 11.43
CA PRO A 107 -0.95 13.75 12.04
C PRO A 107 -0.94 15.11 11.32
#